data_AF-A0A957UKL3-F1
#
_entry.id   AF-A0A957UKL3-F1
#
_cell.length_a   1.000
_cell.length_b   1.000
_cell.length_c   1.000
_cell.angle_alpha   90.00
_cell.angle_beta   90.00
_cell.angle_gamma   90.00
#
_symmetry.space_group_name_H-M   'P 1'
#
loop_
_entity.id
_entity.type
_entity.pdbx_description
1 polymer ?
#
loop_
_entity_poly.entity_id
_entity_poly.type
_entity_poly.pdbx_seq_one_letter_code
_entity_poly.pdbx_strand_id
1 'polypeptide(L)'
;GIAYVAAGALTAFWEGWLGPWDAAAGTLLVREAGGQVVDYLGQPWVMQARGLIAHNGQAAIEQALVGGIQSARAGLTTRKLNGV
;
A
#
# COMPACT_ATOMS: atom_id res chain seq x y z
N GLY A 1 -4.96 0.55 9.84
CA GLY A 1 -4.90 1.60 8.80
C GLY A 1 -5.89 1.35 7.68
N ILE A 2 -5.78 0.21 7.00
CA ILE A 2 -6.50 -0.12 5.76
C ILE A 2 -8.03 0.07 5.86
N ALA A 3 -8.67 -0.42 6.93
CA ALA A 3 -10.12 -0.27 7.12
C ALA A 3 -10.58 1.20 7.26
N TYR A 4 -9.74 2.09 7.80
CA TYR A 4 -10.08 3.52 7.86
C TYR A 4 -10.04 4.19 6.49
N VAL A 5 -9.23 3.68 5.54
CA VAL A 5 -9.27 4.13 4.15
C VAL A 5 -10.59 3.71 3.50
N ALA A 6 -11.01 2.45 3.69
CA ALA A 6 -12.29 1.97 3.17
C ALA A 6 -13.49 2.74 3.76
N ALA A 7 -13.42 3.11 5.04
CA ALA A 7 -14.46 3.91 5.70
C ALA A 7 -14.43 5.40 5.31
N GLY A 8 -13.49 5.85 4.48
CA GLY A 8 -13.32 7.25 4.10
C GLY A 8 -12.76 8.17 5.20
N ALA A 9 -12.33 7.61 6.32
CA ALA A 9 -11.73 8.36 7.44
C ALA A 9 -10.27 8.74 7.17
N LEU A 10 -9.57 7.98 6.33
CA LEU A 10 -8.23 8.28 5.84
C LEU A 10 -8.21 8.34 4.32
N THR A 11 -7.48 9.31 3.75
CA THR A 11 -7.27 9.39 2.29
C THR A 11 -6.42 8.22 1.79
N ALA A 12 -5.40 7.84 2.56
CA ALA A 12 -4.49 6.76 2.22
C ALA A 12 -3.75 6.20 3.45
N PHE A 13 -3.18 5.02 3.28
CA PHE A 13 -2.39 4.28 4.27
C PHE A 13 -1.32 3.45 3.54
N TRP A 14 -0.09 3.40 4.06
CA TRP A 14 0.95 2.52 3.51
C TRP A 14 1.67 1.80 4.65
N GLU A 15 2.04 0.55 4.43
CA GLU A 15 2.78 -0.23 5.42
C GLU A 15 3.56 -1.37 4.75
N GLY A 16 4.75 -1.66 5.30
CA GLY A 16 5.59 -2.78 4.90
C GLY A 16 5.52 -3.90 5.93
N TRP A 17 5.95 -5.10 5.56
CA TRP A 17 6.08 -6.23 6.49
C TRP A 17 4.78 -6.77 7.09
N LEU A 18 3.65 -6.56 6.41
CA LEU A 18 2.40 -7.20 6.79
C LEU A 18 2.35 -8.63 6.25
N GLY A 19 1.81 -9.54 7.05
CA GLY A 19 1.42 -10.85 6.57
C GLY A 19 0.24 -10.73 5.61
N PRO A 20 0.03 -11.69 4.70
CA PRO A 20 -1.11 -11.65 3.77
C PRO A 20 -2.45 -11.62 4.52
N TRP A 21 -2.53 -12.23 5.71
CA TRP A 21 -3.73 -12.21 6.56
C TRP A 21 -4.04 -10.83 7.14
N ASP A 22 -3.03 -9.97 7.35
CA ASP A 22 -3.22 -8.61 7.89
C ASP A 22 -3.80 -7.66 6.82
N ALA A 23 -3.47 -7.90 5.55
CA ALA A 23 -3.86 -7.05 4.44
C ALA A 23 -5.10 -7.55 3.68
N ALA A 24 -5.29 -8.86 3.53
CA ALA A 24 -6.26 -9.43 2.59
C ALA A 24 -7.70 -8.91 2.79
N ALA A 25 -8.21 -8.94 4.02
CA ALA A 25 -9.56 -8.46 4.32
C ALA A 25 -9.69 -6.94 4.07
N GLY A 26 -8.69 -6.17 4.50
CA GLY A 26 -8.65 -4.73 4.28
C GLY A 26 -8.60 -4.36 2.79
N THR A 27 -7.86 -5.13 2.00
CA THR A 27 -7.76 -4.93 0.55
C THR A 27 -9.11 -5.09 -0.14
N LEU A 28 -9.89 -6.11 0.24
CA LEU A 28 -11.23 -6.28 -0.29
C LEU A 28 -12.13 -5.09 0.07
N LEU A 29 -12.13 -4.68 1.34
CA LEU A 29 -12.92 -3.53 1.81
C LEU A 29 -12.61 -2.24 1.03
N VAL A 30 -11.32 -1.93 0.83
CA VAL A 30 -10.92 -0.73 0.10
C VAL A 30 -11.37 -0.79 -1.35
N ARG A 31 -11.23 -1.95 -2.01
CA ARG A 31 -11.65 -2.13 -3.41
C ARG A 31 -13.17 -1.99 -3.58
N GLU A 32 -13.96 -2.61 -2.70
CA GLU A 32 -15.42 -2.48 -2.72
C GLU A 32 -15.91 -1.06 -2.39
N ALA A 33 -15.15 -0.31 -1.59
CA ALA A 33 -15.41 1.11 -1.33
C ALA A 33 -14.99 2.04 -2.48
N GLY A 34 -14.52 1.50 -3.61
CA GLY A 34 -14.06 2.27 -4.78
C GLY A 34 -12.62 2.80 -4.67
N GLY A 35 -11.89 2.42 -3.63
CA GLY A 35 -10.47 2.69 -3.49
C GLY A 35 -9.59 1.71 -4.27
N GLN A 36 -8.28 1.92 -4.20
CA GLN A 36 -7.29 1.02 -4.79
C GLN A 36 -6.23 0.61 -3.78
N VAL A 37 -5.63 -0.55 -4.05
CA VAL A 37 -4.56 -1.11 -3.23
C VAL A 37 -3.46 -1.62 -4.14
N VAL A 38 -2.30 -1.00 -4.04
CA VAL A 38 -1.11 -1.26 -4.85
C VAL A 38 0.09 -1.58 -3.97
N ASP A 39 1.15 -2.12 -4.55
CA ASP A 39 2.45 -2.27 -3.90
C ASP A 39 3.31 -0.98 -4.04
N TYR A 40 4.55 -1.02 -3.56
CA TYR A 40 5.47 0.12 -3.67
C TYR A 40 5.99 0.42 -5.08
N LEU A 41 5.64 -0.42 -6.05
CA LEU A 41 5.90 -0.22 -7.48
C LEU A 41 4.66 0.30 -8.22
N GLY A 42 3.57 0.57 -7.50
CA GLY A 42 2.29 0.95 -8.09
C GLY A 42 1.58 -0.21 -8.82
N GLN A 43 2.02 -1.45 -8.62
CA GLN A 43 1.35 -2.61 -9.19
C GLN A 43 0.19 -3.04 -8.29
N PRO A 44 -0.89 -3.62 -8.84
CA PRO A 44 -1.99 -4.13 -8.03
C PRO A 44 -1.47 -5.06 -6.92
N TRP A 45 -1.89 -4.82 -5.69
CA TRP A 45 -1.42 -5.60 -4.56
C TRP A 45 -1.85 -7.07 -4.69
N VAL A 46 -0.88 -7.96 -4.39
CA VAL A 46 -1.04 -9.43 -4.34
C VAL A 46 -0.52 -9.94 -2.99
N MET A 47 -0.93 -11.15 -2.61
CA MET A 47 -0.59 -11.73 -1.29
C MET A 47 0.91 -11.84 -1.02
N GLN A 48 1.74 -11.94 -2.06
CA GLN A 48 3.19 -12.05 -1.97
C GLN A 48 3.90 -10.67 -1.89
N ALA A 49 3.16 -9.57 -2.07
CA ALA A 49 3.73 -8.23 -2.03
C ALA A 49 4.27 -7.91 -0.63
N ARG A 50 5.46 -7.30 -0.57
CA ARG A 50 6.18 -7.00 0.69
C ARG A 50 5.84 -5.63 1.30
N GLY A 51 4.87 -4.96 0.69
CA GLY A 51 4.31 -3.71 1.17
C GLY A 51 3.02 -3.40 0.43
N LEU A 52 2.20 -2.56 1.04
CA LEU A 52 1.01 -2.03 0.40
C LEU A 52 0.92 -0.52 0.53
N ILE A 53 0.16 0.05 -0.39
CA ILE A 53 -0.43 1.38 -0.33
C ILE A 53 -1.92 1.18 -0.60
N ALA A 54 -2.76 1.54 0.35
CA ALA A 54 -4.21 1.65 0.17
C ALA A 54 -4.60 3.12 0.08
N HIS A 55 -5.44 3.50 -0.89
CA HIS A 55 -5.90 4.88 -1.07
C HIS A 55 -7.33 4.93 -1.63
N ASN A 56 -7.96 6.09 -1.52
CA ASN A 56 -9.34 6.36 -1.92
C ASN A 56 -9.59 6.42 -3.45
N GLY A 57 -8.70 5.84 -4.27
CA GLY A 57 -8.86 5.76 -5.73
C GLY A 57 -8.40 7.00 -6.52
N GLN A 58 -7.97 8.08 -5.86
CA GLN A 58 -7.41 9.24 -6.57
C GLN A 58 -5.98 8.96 -7.06
N ALA A 59 -5.76 9.02 -8.38
CA ALA A 59 -4.47 8.74 -9.00
C ALA A 59 -3.33 9.68 -8.52
N ALA A 60 -3.65 10.94 -8.22
CA ALA A 60 -2.65 11.89 -7.70
C ALA A 60 -2.09 11.45 -6.33
N ILE A 61 -2.91 10.83 -5.48
CA ILE A 61 -2.50 10.31 -4.17
C ILE A 61 -1.59 9.09 -4.36
N GLU A 62 -1.94 8.20 -5.28
CA GLU A 62 -1.11 7.05 -5.63
C GLU A 62 0.27 7.50 -6.11
N GLN A 63 0.32 8.41 -7.09
CA GLN A 63 1.57 8.92 -7.66
C GLN A 63 2.47 9.56 -6.60
N ALA A 64 1.88 10.36 -5.71
CA ALA A 64 2.62 11.00 -4.62
C ALA A 64 3.22 9.98 -3.64
N LEU A 65 2.44 8.97 -3.24
CA LEU A 65 2.89 7.94 -2.29
C LEU A 65 3.91 7.00 -2.92
N VAL A 66 3.63 6.48 -4.12
CA VAL A 66 4.56 5.61 -4.85
C VAL A 66 5.88 6.34 -5.10
N GLY A 67 5.84 7.57 -5.63
CA GLY A 67 7.04 8.37 -5.89
C GLY A 67 7.83 8.69 -4.62
N GLY A 68 7.14 9.10 -3.53
CA GLY A 68 7.78 9.38 -2.24
C GLY A 68 8.43 8.13 -1.62
N ILE A 69 7.73 6.99 -1.64
CA ILE A 69 8.23 5.73 -1.10
C ILE A 69 9.43 5.23 -1.92
N GLN A 70 9.35 5.28 -3.26
CA GLN A 70 10.47 4.89 -4.12
C GLN A 70 11.69 5.77 -3.88
N SER A 71 11.49 7.09 -3.78
CA SER A 71 12.57 8.04 -3.51
C SER A 71 13.25 7.76 -2.17
N ALA A 72 12.45 7.52 -1.12
CA ALA A 72 12.97 7.18 0.20
C ALA A 72 13.70 5.81 0.24
N ARG A 73 13.33 4.89 -0.65
CA ARG A 73 13.89 3.54 -0.71
C ARG A 73 15.09 3.40 -1.65
N ALA A 74 15.36 4.39 -2.51
CA ALA A 74 16.41 4.32 -3.55
C ALA A 74 17.82 4.03 -3.00
N GLY A 75 18.11 4.41 -1.75
CA GLY A 75 19.40 4.17 -1.09
C GLY A 75 19.44 2.94 -0.17
N LEU A 76 18.37 2.15 -0.09
CA LEU A 76 18.33 1.00 0.82
C LEU A 76 18.98 -0.23 0.21
N THR A 77 19.81 -0.91 1.01
CA THR A 77 20.36 -2.21 0.63
C THR A 77 19.27 -3.26 0.54
N THR A 78 19.49 -4.29 -0.29
CA THR A 78 18.57 -5.43 -0.47
C THR A 78 18.14 -6.02 0.86
N ARG A 79 19.03 -6.05 1.85
CA ARG A 79 18.76 -6.48 3.23
C ARG A 79 17.65 -5.65 3.90
N LYS A 80 17.76 -4.31 3.87
CA LYS A 80 16.77 -3.39 4.45
C LYS A 80 15.44 -3.38 3.68
N LEU A 81 15.48 -3.62 2.37
CA LEU A 81 14.28 -3.77 1.56
C LEU A 81 13.54 -5.08 1.83
N ASN A 82 14.28 -6.12 2.24
CA ASN A 82 13.81 -7.50 2.39
C ASN A 82 13.60 -7.98 3.84
N GLY A 83 13.91 -7.15 4.85
CA GLY A 83 13.51 -7.38 6.24
C GLY A 83 14.18 -8.60 6.88
N VAL A 84 15.41 -8.90 6.47
CA VAL A 84 16.25 -10.01 6.99
C VAL A 84 17.52 -9.46 7.64
#